data_AF-A0A8D0H5G9-F1
#
_entry.id   AF-A0A8D0H5G9-F1
#
_cell.length_a   1.000
_cell.length_b   1.000
_cell.length_c   1.000
_cell.angle_alpha   90.00
_cell.angle_beta   90.00
_cell.angle_gamma   90.00
#
_symmetry.space_group_name_H-M   'P 1'
#
loop_
_entity.id
_entity.type
_entity.pdbx_description
1 polymer ?
#
loop_
_entity_poly.entity_id
_entity_poly.type
_entity_poly.pdbx_seq_one_letter_code
_entity_poly.pdbx_strand_id
1 'polypeptide(L)'
;MAKALGVPVTDYTFEDCQLALAEGQLRLPSNTCLLEFAKLVRSLGLKPEKLEKELLRHSKSAKKMHGGRVTLKEFAAYLEVSISDTLENMFALFDEKEAGLIDLREYITALSVVCRPSKTLKTIRLAFKMYQSQDGTITEGDLACILKTAMGVSNLNVTQLFRAIDEEGKGKITHDDFCRFAEMYPDFAEEYLYPDQMEPERCLESPSPPAPNGFCTDFNPENTEDKKNPLLKKLN
;
A
#
# COMPACT_ATOMS: atom_id res chain seq x y z
N MET A 1 -22.30 7.20 -14.75
CA MET A 1 -21.59 6.33 -15.72
C MET A 1 -21.36 4.94 -15.14
N ALA A 2 -20.59 4.78 -14.06
CA ALA A 2 -20.32 3.47 -13.44
C ALA A 2 -21.58 2.68 -13.01
N LYS A 3 -22.55 3.32 -12.34
CA LYS A 3 -23.85 2.70 -11.99
C LYS A 3 -24.67 2.22 -13.21
N ALA A 4 -24.47 2.86 -14.36
CA ALA A 4 -25.13 2.47 -15.62
C ALA A 4 -24.39 1.34 -16.36
N LEU A 5 -23.10 1.11 -16.03
CA LEU A 5 -22.25 0.07 -16.60
C LEU A 5 -22.19 -1.19 -15.72
N GLY A 6 -22.87 -1.21 -14.57
CA GLY A 6 -22.87 -2.36 -13.65
C GLY A 6 -21.51 -2.63 -13.00
N VAL A 7 -20.56 -1.70 -13.10
CA VAL A 7 -19.24 -1.83 -12.48
C VAL A 7 -19.25 -1.21 -11.07
N PRO A 8 -18.58 -1.86 -10.10
CA PRO A 8 -18.51 -1.33 -8.74
C PRO A 8 -17.88 0.07 -8.75
N VAL A 9 -18.52 0.99 -8.04
CA VAL A 9 -17.96 2.33 -7.80
C VAL A 9 -17.01 2.19 -6.62
N THR A 10 -15.76 2.61 -6.81
CA THR A 10 -14.78 2.69 -5.72
C THR A 10 -14.78 4.09 -5.15
N ASP A 11 -15.03 4.23 -3.85
CA ASP A 11 -15.03 5.52 -3.14
C ASP A 11 -13.61 5.97 -2.75
N TYR A 12 -12.64 5.82 -3.66
CA TYR A 12 -11.26 6.26 -3.46
C TYR A 12 -11.09 7.73 -3.85
N THR A 13 -10.32 8.47 -3.07
CA THR A 13 -9.91 9.83 -3.40
C THR A 13 -8.58 9.87 -4.13
N PHE A 14 -8.17 11.07 -4.54
CA PHE A 14 -6.85 11.30 -5.10
C PHE A 14 -5.71 10.85 -4.17
N GLU A 15 -5.83 11.13 -2.87
CA GLU A 15 -4.85 10.71 -1.86
C GLU A 15 -4.80 9.18 -1.71
N ASP A 16 -5.93 8.49 -1.83
CA ASP A 16 -5.96 7.02 -1.79
C ASP A 16 -5.24 6.43 -3.02
N CYS A 17 -5.41 7.04 -4.20
CA CYS A 17 -4.66 6.65 -5.39
C CYS A 17 -3.16 6.94 -5.23
N GLN A 18 -2.78 8.08 -4.65
CA GLN A 18 -1.37 8.36 -4.36
C GLN A 18 -0.77 7.35 -3.39
N LEU A 19 -1.55 6.89 -2.41
CA LEU A 19 -1.15 5.85 -1.47
C LEU A 19 -0.97 4.50 -2.17
N ALA A 20 -1.95 4.08 -2.98
CA ALA A 20 -1.89 2.82 -3.71
C ALA A 20 -0.78 2.78 -4.77
N LEU A 21 -0.50 3.91 -5.42
CA LEU A 21 0.49 4.05 -6.49
C LEU A 21 1.85 4.54 -5.99
N ALA A 22 2.05 4.62 -4.66
CA ALA A 22 3.30 5.08 -4.11
C ALA A 22 4.45 4.13 -4.50
N GLU A 23 5.36 4.64 -5.32
CA GLU A 23 6.59 3.94 -5.65
C GLU A 23 7.63 4.09 -4.54
N GLY A 24 8.42 3.05 -4.32
CA GLY A 24 9.48 2.98 -3.34
C GLY A 24 9.94 1.55 -3.10
N GLN A 25 10.91 1.38 -2.20
CA GLN A 25 11.48 0.06 -1.86
C GLN A 25 10.48 -0.89 -1.18
N LEU A 26 9.39 -0.35 -0.60
CA LEU A 26 8.28 -1.16 -0.09
C LEU A 26 7.01 -0.70 -0.81
N ARG A 27 6.62 -1.45 -1.83
CA ARG A 27 5.34 -1.27 -2.53
C ARG A 27 4.22 -1.87 -1.70
N LEU A 28 3.10 -1.17 -1.63
CA LEU A 28 1.92 -1.68 -0.95
C LEU A 28 1.29 -2.80 -1.79
N PRO A 29 0.96 -3.96 -1.19
CA PRO A 29 0.28 -5.02 -1.90
C PRO A 29 -1.20 -4.66 -2.12
N SER A 30 -1.83 -5.32 -3.09
CA SER A 30 -3.22 -5.06 -3.47
C SER A 30 -4.24 -5.31 -2.35
N ASN A 31 -3.91 -6.18 -1.39
CA ASN A 31 -4.72 -6.49 -0.22
C ASN A 31 -4.39 -5.63 1.01
N THR A 32 -3.69 -4.51 0.85
CA THR A 32 -3.33 -3.63 1.96
C THR A 32 -4.57 -3.06 2.67
N CYS A 33 -4.57 -3.09 4.01
CA CYS A 33 -5.58 -2.41 4.82
C CYS A 33 -5.36 -0.90 4.95
N LEU A 34 -4.22 -0.37 4.46
CA LEU A 34 -3.87 1.05 4.63
C LEU A 34 -4.80 2.01 3.89
N LEU A 35 -5.44 1.56 2.81
CA LEU A 35 -6.46 2.36 2.11
C LEU A 35 -7.72 2.53 2.98
N GLU A 36 -8.14 1.47 3.66
CA GLU A 36 -9.26 1.54 4.61
C GLU A 36 -8.88 2.38 5.82
N PHE A 37 -7.67 2.18 6.35
CA PHE A 37 -7.15 3.01 7.43
C PHE A 37 -7.11 4.50 7.05
N ALA A 38 -6.67 4.86 5.83
CA ALA A 38 -6.67 6.24 5.35
C ALA A 38 -8.09 6.83 5.25
N LYS A 39 -9.08 6.04 4.83
CA LYS A 39 -10.50 6.43 4.86
C LYS A 39 -10.98 6.70 6.28
N LEU A 40 -10.65 5.84 7.25
CA LEU A 40 -11.05 6.00 8.64
C LEU A 40 -10.40 7.22 9.30
N VAL A 41 -9.11 7.47 9.05
CA VAL A 41 -8.40 8.68 9.52
C VAL A 41 -9.14 9.96 9.10
N ARG A 42 -9.54 10.05 7.83
CA ARG A 42 -10.30 11.20 7.32
C ARG A 42 -11.72 11.27 7.86
N SER A 43 -12.37 10.12 8.03
CA SER A 43 -13.72 10.02 8.57
C SER A 43 -13.80 10.46 10.04
N LEU A 44 -12.72 10.30 10.80
CA LEU A 44 -12.56 10.88 12.15
C LEU A 44 -12.22 12.38 12.14
N GLY A 45 -12.13 13.01 10.97
CA GLY A 45 -11.74 14.41 10.82
C GLY A 45 -10.25 14.67 11.07
N LEU A 46 -9.43 13.63 11.14
CA LEU A 46 -7.99 13.75 11.32
C LEU A 46 -7.34 14.10 9.98
N LYS A 47 -6.71 15.27 9.92
CA LYS A 47 -6.07 15.76 8.69
C LYS A 47 -4.64 15.25 8.57
N PRO A 48 -4.27 14.47 7.53
CA PRO A 48 -2.93 13.92 7.39
C PRO A 48 -1.80 14.96 7.45
N GLU A 49 -2.01 16.17 6.91
CA GLU A 49 -0.98 17.23 6.89
C GLU A 49 -0.70 17.78 8.28
N LYS A 50 -1.73 17.85 9.12
CA LYS A 50 -1.58 18.22 10.54
C LYS A 50 -0.88 17.09 11.27
N LEU A 51 -1.33 15.85 11.07
CA LEU A 51 -0.76 14.68 11.73
C LEU A 51 0.71 14.44 11.37
N GLU A 52 1.14 14.71 10.13
CA GLU A 52 2.55 14.58 9.72
C GLU A 52 3.48 15.41 10.62
N LYS A 53 3.07 16.63 10.97
CA LYS A 53 3.83 17.53 11.85
C LYS A 53 3.91 16.99 13.28
N GLU A 54 2.91 16.23 13.69
CA GLU A 54 2.75 15.71 15.04
C GLU A 54 3.33 14.29 15.20
N LEU A 55 3.67 13.60 14.10
CA LEU A 55 4.21 12.23 14.09
C LEU A 55 5.40 12.08 15.04
N LEU A 56 6.29 13.08 15.11
CA LEU A 56 7.45 13.01 16.01
C LEU A 56 7.04 13.06 17.49
N ARG A 57 6.01 13.85 17.83
CA ARG A 57 5.48 13.89 19.19
C ARG A 57 4.80 12.58 19.53
N HIS A 58 3.93 12.09 18.65
CA HIS A 58 3.23 10.81 18.83
C HIS A 58 4.22 9.66 18.99
N SER A 59 5.25 9.60 18.14
CA SER A 59 6.32 8.59 18.21
C SER A 59 7.08 8.61 19.54
N LYS A 60 7.41 9.80 20.07
CA LYS A 60 8.03 9.92 21.40
C LYS A 60 7.11 9.42 22.51
N SER A 61 5.80 9.69 22.40
CA SER A 61 4.81 9.23 23.37
C SER A 61 4.66 7.71 23.36
N ALA A 62 4.53 7.08 22.19
CA ALA A 62 4.43 5.63 22.09
C ALA A 62 5.73 4.92 22.51
N LYS A 63 6.91 5.48 22.20
CA LYS A 63 8.19 4.94 22.68
C LYS A 63 8.24 4.85 24.21
N LYS A 64 7.71 5.86 24.92
CA LYS A 64 7.66 5.88 26.40
C LYS A 64 6.75 4.81 26.98
N MET A 65 5.82 4.27 26.20
CA MET A 65 4.98 3.16 26.65
C MET A 65 5.70 1.82 26.59
N HIS A 66 6.92 1.76 26.01
CA HIS A 66 7.77 0.57 25.98
C HIS A 66 7.05 -0.69 25.47
N GLY A 67 6.20 -0.54 24.43
CA GLY A 67 5.38 -1.64 23.89
C GLY A 67 4.11 -1.93 24.70
N GLY A 68 3.74 -1.04 25.62
CA GLY A 68 2.46 -1.06 26.30
C GLY A 68 1.30 -0.98 25.31
N ARG A 69 0.28 -1.80 25.56
CA ARG A 69 -0.95 -1.85 24.77
C ARG A 69 -2.03 -1.00 25.40
N VAL A 70 -2.92 -0.47 24.58
CA VAL A 70 -4.02 0.40 25.01
C VAL A 70 -5.36 -0.19 24.61
N THR A 71 -6.35 0.03 25.46
CA THR A 71 -7.76 -0.29 25.21
C THR A 71 -8.40 0.73 24.26
N LEU A 72 -9.57 0.41 23.70
CA LEU A 72 -10.34 1.34 22.88
C LEU A 72 -10.60 2.70 23.58
N LYS A 73 -10.88 2.68 24.89
CA LYS A 73 -11.12 3.90 25.68
C LYS A 73 -9.87 4.77 25.78
N GLU A 74 -8.71 4.16 26.03
CA GLU A 74 -7.43 4.86 26.10
C GLU A 74 -7.00 5.36 24.73
N PHE A 75 -7.29 4.61 23.66
CA PHE A 75 -7.05 5.04 22.29
C PHE A 75 -7.92 6.24 21.89
N ALA A 76 -9.21 6.23 22.25
CA ALA A 76 -10.10 7.38 22.07
C ALA A 76 -9.57 8.63 22.77
N ALA A 77 -9.14 8.48 24.03
CA ALA A 77 -8.54 9.56 24.80
C ALA A 77 -7.22 10.06 24.18
N TYR A 78 -6.39 9.15 23.67
CA TYR A 78 -5.14 9.48 22.99
C TYR A 78 -5.34 10.30 21.71
N LEU A 79 -6.39 9.98 20.94
CA LEU A 79 -6.76 10.70 19.72
C LEU A 79 -7.60 11.95 19.97
N GLU A 80 -8.03 12.19 21.21
CA GLU A 80 -8.93 13.28 21.59
C GLU A 80 -10.27 13.23 20.82
N VAL A 81 -10.80 12.02 20.60
CA VAL A 81 -12.08 11.78 19.93
C VAL A 81 -13.03 10.96 20.81
N SER A 82 -14.33 11.05 20.54
CA SER A 82 -15.32 10.16 21.16
C SER A 82 -15.29 8.77 20.55
N ILE A 83 -15.64 7.75 21.34
CA ILE A 83 -15.89 6.41 20.82
C ILE A 83 -17.07 6.47 19.84
N SER A 84 -16.85 5.90 18.66
CA SER A 84 -17.78 5.86 17.53
C SER A 84 -17.48 4.62 16.69
N ASP A 85 -18.43 4.18 15.86
CA ASP A 85 -18.24 3.04 14.96
C ASP A 85 -16.98 3.20 14.09
N THR A 86 -16.69 4.42 13.63
CA THR A 86 -15.46 4.73 12.88
C THR A 86 -14.19 4.46 13.69
N LEU A 87 -14.19 4.84 14.97
CA LEU A 87 -13.04 4.58 15.85
C LEU A 87 -12.90 3.08 16.16
N GLU A 88 -14.02 2.39 16.37
CA GLU A 88 -14.04 0.94 16.59
C GLU A 88 -13.50 0.17 15.39
N ASN A 89 -13.94 0.54 14.18
CA ASN A 89 -13.41 -0.02 12.93
C ASN A 89 -11.91 0.25 12.79
N MET A 90 -11.43 1.46 13.14
CA MET A 90 -10.01 1.77 13.12
C MET A 90 -9.23 0.93 14.13
N PHE A 91 -9.76 0.76 15.33
CA PHE A 91 -9.15 -0.04 16.39
C PHE A 91 -9.03 -1.52 15.96
N ALA A 92 -10.08 -2.05 15.34
CA ALA A 92 -10.12 -3.43 14.84
C ALA A 92 -9.05 -3.74 13.79
N LEU A 93 -8.56 -2.75 13.03
CA LEU A 93 -7.44 -2.95 12.09
C LEU A 93 -6.12 -3.33 12.78
N PHE A 94 -5.96 -2.98 14.06
CA PHE A 94 -4.75 -3.27 14.84
C PHE A 94 -4.97 -4.33 15.92
N ASP A 95 -6.22 -4.61 16.32
CA ASP A 95 -6.58 -5.65 17.29
C ASP A 95 -6.82 -7.01 16.61
N GLU A 96 -5.84 -7.50 15.84
CA GLU A 96 -5.99 -8.72 15.05
C GLU A 96 -6.29 -9.98 15.87
N LYS A 97 -5.95 -9.96 17.17
CA LYS A 97 -6.18 -11.08 18.09
C LYS A 97 -7.50 -10.96 18.85
N GLU A 98 -8.28 -9.92 18.57
CA GLU A 98 -9.54 -9.60 19.27
C GLU A 98 -9.35 -9.58 20.79
N ALA A 99 -8.20 -9.08 21.24
CA ALA A 99 -7.83 -9.04 22.65
C ALA A 99 -8.30 -7.75 23.35
N GLY A 100 -8.88 -6.81 22.59
CA GLY A 100 -9.27 -5.48 23.06
C GLY A 100 -8.08 -4.57 23.32
N LEU A 101 -6.91 -4.84 22.72
CA LEU A 101 -5.64 -4.21 23.07
C LEU A 101 -4.72 -4.02 21.84
N ILE A 102 -4.43 -2.76 21.49
CA ILE A 102 -3.56 -2.42 20.36
C ILE A 102 -2.23 -1.81 20.81
N ASP A 103 -1.19 -1.95 19.99
CA ASP A 103 0.08 -1.25 20.17
C ASP A 103 0.06 0.10 19.42
N LEU A 104 0.23 1.21 20.13
CA LEU A 104 0.25 2.54 19.53
C LEU A 104 1.40 2.73 18.52
N ARG A 105 2.48 1.95 18.63
CA ARG A 105 3.58 1.99 17.67
C ARG A 105 3.13 1.52 16.29
N GLU A 106 2.19 0.58 16.21
CA GLU A 106 1.58 0.13 14.96
C GLU A 106 0.73 1.24 14.37
N TYR A 107 -0.18 1.83 15.16
CA TYR A 107 -0.99 2.97 14.72
C TYR A 107 -0.13 4.12 14.15
N ILE A 108 0.94 4.52 14.84
CA ILE A 108 1.80 5.62 14.38
C ILE A 108 2.59 5.24 13.12
N THR A 109 2.97 3.97 12.99
CA THR A 109 3.65 3.47 11.79
C THR A 109 2.71 3.52 10.58
N ALA A 110 1.48 3.02 10.71
CA ALA A 110 0.48 3.10 9.65
C ALA A 110 0.12 4.56 9.30
N LEU A 111 -0.08 5.40 10.32
CA LEU A 111 -0.35 6.83 10.16
C LEU A 111 0.77 7.53 9.40
N SER A 112 2.01 7.15 9.69
CA SER A 112 3.17 7.66 8.98
C SER A 112 3.17 7.33 7.49
N VAL A 113 2.70 6.14 7.10
CA VAL A 113 2.57 5.76 5.68
C VAL A 113 1.50 6.61 5.01
N VAL A 114 0.31 6.70 5.62
CA VAL A 114 -0.81 7.51 5.09
C VAL A 114 -0.43 8.98 4.93
N CYS A 115 0.26 9.55 5.91
CA CYS A 115 0.72 10.95 5.84
C CYS A 115 1.86 11.15 4.84
N ARG A 116 2.60 10.08 4.48
CA ARG A 116 3.84 10.17 3.69
C ARG A 116 4.00 9.01 2.70
N PRO A 117 3.06 8.80 1.75
CA PRO A 117 3.02 7.58 0.95
C PRO A 117 4.32 7.23 0.22
N SER A 118 5.00 8.21 -0.36
CA SER A 118 6.26 8.00 -1.12
C SER A 118 7.53 8.16 -0.27
N LYS A 119 7.43 8.21 1.07
CA LYS A 119 8.59 8.40 1.96
C LYS A 119 8.77 7.22 2.90
N THR A 120 8.64 6.01 2.38
CA THR A 120 8.67 4.75 3.14
C THR A 120 9.89 4.65 4.06
N LEU A 121 11.10 4.97 3.61
CA LEU A 121 12.30 4.97 4.46
C LEU A 121 12.19 5.91 5.67
N LYS A 122 11.50 7.06 5.54
CA LYS A 122 11.24 7.95 6.69
C LYS A 122 10.22 7.35 7.66
N THR A 123 9.30 6.53 7.18
CA THR A 123 8.39 5.74 8.03
C THR A 123 9.17 4.66 8.77
N ILE A 124 9.99 3.87 8.07
CA ILE A 124 10.83 2.84 8.67
C ILE A 124 11.75 3.44 9.73
N ARG A 125 12.42 4.56 9.44
CA ARG A 125 13.24 5.28 10.42
C ARG A 125 12.45 5.73 11.66
N LEU A 126 11.22 6.20 11.48
CA LEU A 126 10.36 6.57 12.59
C LEU A 126 10.01 5.35 13.45
N ALA A 127 9.70 4.23 12.81
CA ALA A 127 9.37 2.97 13.47
C ALA A 127 10.57 2.42 14.24
N PHE A 128 11.77 2.33 13.63
CA PHE A 128 13.00 1.93 14.34
C PHE A 128 13.21 2.74 15.61
N LYS A 129 12.99 4.06 15.59
CA LYS A 129 13.11 4.89 16.80
C LYS A 129 12.15 4.48 17.91
N MET A 130 10.96 3.98 17.59
CA MET A 130 9.95 3.53 18.57
C MET A 130 10.19 2.11 19.08
N TYR A 131 10.68 1.22 18.21
CA TYR A 131 10.88 -0.20 18.53
C TYR A 131 12.26 -0.50 19.12
N GLN A 132 13.28 0.30 18.82
CA GLN A 132 14.64 0.03 19.28
C GLN A 132 14.76 -0.07 20.80
N SER A 133 15.60 -1.00 21.24
CA SER A 133 16.06 -1.12 22.63
C SER A 133 17.03 0.02 23.01
N GLN A 134 17.55 -0.05 24.23
CA GLN A 134 18.46 0.97 24.78
C GLN A 134 19.77 1.06 24.00
N ASP A 135 20.23 -0.04 23.40
CA ASP A 135 21.42 -0.13 22.56
C ASP A 135 21.16 0.26 21.08
N GLY A 136 19.94 0.71 20.75
CA GLY A 136 19.60 1.18 19.40
C GLY A 136 19.37 0.09 18.37
N THR A 137 19.17 -1.15 18.81
CA THR A 137 18.92 -2.31 17.94
C THR A 137 17.45 -2.73 17.99
N ILE A 138 17.00 -3.48 16.99
CA ILE A 138 15.71 -4.16 16.96
C ILE A 138 15.89 -5.65 16.68
N THR A 139 14.92 -6.46 17.09
CA THR A 139 14.89 -7.91 16.84
C THR A 139 14.15 -8.24 15.54
N GLU A 140 14.19 -9.51 15.12
CA GLU A 140 13.41 -10.00 13.97
C GLU A 140 11.91 -9.77 14.16
N GLY A 141 11.37 -10.00 15.36
CA GLY A 141 9.96 -9.79 15.66
C GLY A 141 9.55 -8.31 15.59
N ASP A 142 10.44 -7.41 16.00
CA ASP A 142 10.21 -5.96 15.85
C ASP A 142 10.19 -5.57 14.36
N LEU A 143 11.14 -6.06 13.56
CA LEU A 143 11.17 -5.79 12.12
C LEU A 143 9.92 -6.33 11.42
N ALA A 144 9.47 -7.53 11.80
CA ALA A 144 8.24 -8.12 11.29
C ALA A 144 7.05 -7.22 11.56
N CYS A 145 6.90 -6.74 12.81
CA CYS A 145 5.84 -5.81 13.20
C CYS A 145 5.89 -4.52 12.38
N ILE A 146 7.07 -3.89 12.29
CA ILE A 146 7.28 -2.65 11.53
C ILE A 146 6.86 -2.80 10.07
N LEU A 147 7.38 -3.81 9.37
CA LEU A 147 7.15 -3.99 7.94
C LEU A 147 5.71 -4.41 7.66
N LYS A 148 5.16 -5.33 8.45
CA LYS A 148 3.77 -5.76 8.38
C LYS A 148 2.82 -4.57 8.48
N THR A 149 3.00 -3.71 9.50
CA THR A 149 2.19 -2.50 9.66
C THR A 149 2.42 -1.49 8.54
N ALA A 150 3.67 -1.27 8.13
CA ALA A 150 4.00 -0.31 7.07
C ALA A 150 3.45 -0.73 5.69
N MET A 151 3.18 -2.03 5.50
CA MET A 151 2.59 -2.58 4.27
C MET A 151 1.08 -2.81 4.41
N GLY A 152 0.55 -2.78 5.63
CA GLY A 152 -0.87 -3.02 5.91
C GLY A 152 -1.33 -4.44 5.63
N VAL A 153 -0.50 -5.44 5.95
CA VAL A 153 -0.82 -6.85 5.75
C VAL A 153 -0.98 -7.58 7.09
N SER A 154 -1.70 -8.69 7.11
CA SER A 154 -1.92 -9.49 8.33
C SER A 154 -0.81 -10.50 8.61
N ASN A 155 -0.03 -10.89 7.60
CA ASN A 155 1.11 -11.78 7.75
C ASN A 155 2.23 -11.37 6.80
N LEU A 156 3.46 -11.42 7.30
CA LEU A 156 4.65 -11.10 6.54
C LEU A 156 5.82 -11.91 7.11
N ASN A 157 6.45 -12.73 6.28
CA ASN A 157 7.67 -13.43 6.66
C ASN A 157 8.87 -12.52 6.37
N VAL A 158 9.63 -12.20 7.41
CA VAL A 158 10.82 -11.33 7.30
C VAL A 158 12.11 -12.08 7.60
N THR A 159 12.07 -13.39 7.86
CA THR A 159 13.22 -14.15 8.35
C THR A 159 14.39 -14.11 7.36
N GLN A 160 14.11 -14.26 6.06
CA GLN A 160 15.16 -14.20 5.04
C GLN A 160 15.77 -12.79 4.94
N LEU A 161 14.92 -11.75 4.91
CA LEU A 161 15.37 -10.36 4.90
C LEU A 161 16.22 -10.04 6.14
N PHE A 162 15.76 -10.44 7.32
CA PHE A 162 16.46 -10.17 8.58
C PHE A 162 17.84 -10.83 8.59
N ARG A 163 17.95 -12.08 8.15
CA ARG A 163 19.24 -12.78 8.04
C ARG A 163 20.18 -12.14 7.03
N ALA A 164 19.64 -11.62 5.92
CA ALA A 164 20.45 -10.92 4.93
C ALA A 164 21.01 -9.59 5.46
N ILE A 165 20.29 -8.92 6.37
CA ILE A 165 20.76 -7.69 7.03
C ILE A 165 21.71 -8.01 8.19
N ASP A 166 21.41 -9.04 8.99
CA ASP A 166 22.22 -9.49 10.12
C ASP A 166 23.34 -10.46 9.69
N GLU A 167 24.22 -10.00 8.79
CA GLU A 167 25.32 -10.81 8.22
C GLU A 167 26.23 -11.44 9.30
N GLU A 168 26.39 -10.75 10.42
CA GLU A 168 27.23 -11.17 11.54
C GLU A 168 26.51 -12.12 12.52
N GLY A 169 25.21 -12.39 12.31
CA GLY A 169 24.41 -13.30 13.14
C GLY A 169 24.26 -12.83 14.59
N LYS A 170 24.12 -11.52 14.81
CA LYS A 170 23.98 -10.91 16.14
C LYS A 170 22.60 -11.16 16.77
N GLY A 171 21.62 -11.55 15.96
CA GLY A 171 20.20 -11.67 16.33
C GLY A 171 19.49 -10.32 16.47
N LYS A 172 20.14 -9.22 16.07
CA LYS A 172 19.64 -7.85 16.21
C LYS A 172 20.29 -6.93 15.19
N ILE A 173 19.53 -5.97 14.68
CA ILE A 173 19.99 -5.03 13.64
C ILE A 173 19.75 -3.58 14.07
N THR A 174 20.59 -2.66 13.61
CA THR A 174 20.38 -1.22 13.75
C THR A 174 19.63 -0.66 12.54
N HIS A 175 19.12 0.57 12.67
CA HIS A 175 18.57 1.30 11.53
C HIS A 175 19.61 1.47 10.41
N ASP A 176 20.88 1.66 10.76
CA ASP A 176 21.94 1.91 9.78
C ASP A 176 22.31 0.64 9.01
N ASP A 177 22.22 -0.53 9.65
CA ASP A 177 22.35 -1.83 8.97
C ASP A 177 21.23 -2.00 7.93
N PHE A 178 19.97 -1.73 8.32
CA PHE A 178 18.84 -1.77 7.39
C PHE A 178 19.01 -0.78 6.23
N CYS A 179 19.40 0.47 6.50
CA CYS A 179 19.61 1.47 5.45
C CYS A 179 20.71 1.07 4.47
N ARG A 180 21.85 0.58 4.96
CA ARG A 180 22.95 0.13 4.11
C ARG A 180 22.51 -1.01 3.20
N PHE A 181 21.75 -1.96 3.74
CA PHE A 181 21.20 -3.07 2.96
C PHE A 181 20.22 -2.56 1.89
N ALA A 182 19.25 -1.71 2.27
CA ALA A 182 18.26 -1.18 1.34
C ALA A 182 18.87 -0.30 0.24
N GLU A 183 19.99 0.36 0.50
CA GLU A 183 20.76 1.11 -0.50
C GLU A 183 21.50 0.18 -1.48
N MET A 184 22.03 -0.95 -0.99
CA MET A 184 22.71 -1.93 -1.83
C MET A 184 21.74 -2.76 -2.68
N TYR A 185 20.54 -3.03 -2.16
CA TYR A 185 19.51 -3.85 -2.80
C TYR A 185 18.18 -3.07 -2.89
N PRO A 186 18.02 -2.12 -3.84
CA PRO A 186 16.80 -1.29 -3.92
C PRO A 186 15.50 -2.07 -4.09
N ASP A 187 15.56 -3.25 -4.71
CA ASP A 187 14.42 -4.12 -4.99
C ASP A 187 14.27 -5.27 -3.98
N PHE A 188 14.89 -5.16 -2.80
CA PHE A 188 14.90 -6.23 -1.79
C PHE A 188 13.51 -6.73 -1.39
N ALA A 189 12.48 -5.89 -1.46
CA ALA A 189 11.13 -6.30 -1.08
C ALA A 189 10.59 -7.38 -2.03
N GLU A 190 10.86 -7.29 -3.32
CA GLU A 190 10.41 -8.28 -4.29
C GLU A 190 11.08 -9.63 -4.05
N GLU A 191 12.38 -9.63 -3.74
CA GLU A 191 13.16 -10.85 -3.52
C GLU A 191 12.88 -11.49 -2.15
N TYR A 192 12.79 -10.68 -1.08
CA TYR A 192 12.76 -11.20 0.29
C TYR A 192 11.38 -11.18 0.96
N LEU A 193 10.47 -10.32 0.51
CA LEU A 193 9.13 -10.19 1.11
C LEU A 193 8.03 -10.78 0.22
N TYR A 194 8.27 -10.89 -1.09
CA TYR A 194 7.33 -11.42 -2.08
C TYR A 194 7.90 -12.57 -2.94
N PRO A 195 8.56 -13.58 -2.35
CA PRO A 195 9.21 -14.63 -3.13
C PRO A 195 8.23 -15.39 -4.06
N ASP A 196 6.95 -15.50 -3.66
CA ASP A 196 5.91 -16.18 -4.44
C ASP A 196 5.41 -15.38 -5.65
N GLN A 197 5.69 -14.08 -5.74
CA GLN A 197 5.40 -13.25 -6.93
C GLN A 197 6.50 -13.36 -7.98
N MET A 198 7.59 -14.06 -7.66
CA MET A 198 8.73 -14.34 -8.54
C MET A 198 8.58 -15.68 -9.30
N GLU A 199 7.37 -16.25 -9.37
CA GLU A 199 7.07 -17.16 -10.48
C GLU A 199 7.12 -16.31 -11.75
N PRO A 200 7.99 -16.61 -12.73
CA PRO A 200 8.01 -15.85 -13.96
C PRO A 200 6.60 -15.94 -14.53
N GLU A 201 6.08 -14.82 -15.04
CA GLU A 201 4.98 -14.87 -15.97
C GLU A 201 5.36 -15.91 -17.04
N ARG A 202 4.85 -17.14 -16.89
CA ARG A 202 4.71 -18.02 -18.03
C ARG A 202 3.73 -17.27 -18.87
N CYS A 203 4.28 -16.56 -19.86
CA CYS A 203 3.57 -15.90 -20.91
C CYS A 203 2.34 -16.77 -21.21
N LEU A 204 1.16 -16.26 -20.88
CA LEU A 204 -0.05 -16.67 -21.56
C LEU A 204 0.09 -16.16 -22.98
N GLU A 205 0.93 -16.83 -23.77
CA GLU A 205 0.86 -16.84 -25.21
C GLU A 205 -0.42 -17.59 -25.58
N SER A 206 -1.55 -16.91 -25.41
CA SER A 206 -2.62 -17.04 -26.37
C SER A 206 -2.50 -15.82 -27.30
N PRO A 207 -2.20 -15.99 -28.60
CA PRO A 207 -2.22 -14.88 -29.52
C PRO A 207 -3.68 -14.43 -29.68
N SER A 208 -4.07 -13.39 -28.96
CA SER A 208 -5.26 -12.64 -29.29
C SER A 208 -4.94 -11.79 -30.54
N PRO A 209 -5.81 -11.78 -31.56
CA PRO A 209 -5.58 -10.96 -32.74
C PRO A 209 -5.58 -9.49 -32.33
N PRO A 210 -4.73 -8.64 -32.94
CA PRO A 210 -4.61 -7.25 -32.55
C PRO A 210 -5.93 -6.54 -32.85
N ALA A 211 -6.58 -6.02 -31.80
CA ALA A 211 -7.61 -5.00 -31.97
C ALA A 211 -6.93 -3.72 -32.47
N PRO A 212 -7.32 -3.17 -33.63
CA PRO A 212 -6.73 -1.93 -34.12
C PRO A 212 -7.33 -0.76 -33.34
N ASN A 213 -6.57 -0.22 -32.37
CA ASN A 213 -6.79 1.14 -31.90
C ASN A 213 -6.03 2.08 -32.84
N GLY A 214 -6.75 2.77 -33.72
CA GLY A 214 -6.14 3.85 -34.49
C GLY A 214 -6.95 4.34 -35.66
N PHE A 215 -7.46 5.56 -35.50
CA PHE A 215 -7.80 6.53 -36.55
C PHE A 215 -9.08 6.32 -37.36
N CYS A 216 -9.99 7.27 -37.15
CA CYS A 216 -10.95 7.71 -38.15
C CYS A 216 -10.18 8.07 -39.43
N THR A 217 -10.38 7.30 -40.50
CA THR A 217 -9.98 7.64 -41.87
C THR A 217 -11.15 7.29 -42.79
N ASP A 218 -11.88 8.34 -43.14
CA ASP A 218 -12.51 8.60 -44.43
C ASP A 218 -13.24 7.44 -45.13
N PHE A 219 -14.57 7.45 -44.97
CA PHE A 219 -15.49 6.87 -45.95
C PHE A 219 -15.32 7.60 -47.30
N ASN A 220 -14.74 6.93 -48.29
CA ASN A 220 -14.88 7.31 -49.70
C ASN A 220 -15.61 6.17 -50.44
N PRO A 221 -16.87 6.35 -50.88
CA PRO A 221 -17.60 5.30 -51.56
C PRO A 221 -17.42 5.44 -53.07
N GLU A 222 -16.53 4.64 -53.66
CA GLU A 222 -16.54 4.40 -55.10
C GLU A 222 -16.80 2.93 -55.43
N ASN A 223 -18.00 2.72 -55.99
CA ASN A 223 -18.35 1.79 -57.04
C ASN A 223 -18.06 0.30 -56.86
N THR A 224 -19.15 -0.47 -56.72
CA THR A 224 -19.28 -1.68 -57.52
C THR A 224 -20.74 -1.88 -57.94
N GLU A 225 -20.98 -1.45 -59.18
CA GLU A 225 -21.79 -2.11 -60.20
C GLU A 225 -22.93 -3.04 -59.75
N ASP A 226 -24.15 -2.64 -60.08
CA ASP A 226 -25.21 -3.60 -60.38
C ASP A 226 -25.80 -3.33 -61.78
N LYS A 227 -25.74 -4.37 -62.61
CA LYS A 227 -26.01 -4.37 -64.04
C LYS A 227 -27.50 -4.17 -64.33
N LYS A 228 -27.83 -3.16 -65.15
CA LYS A 228 -28.99 -3.21 -66.06
C LYS A 228 -28.65 -2.53 -67.39
N ASN A 229 -28.40 -3.33 -68.42
CA ASN A 229 -28.56 -2.94 -69.81
C ASN A 229 -30.01 -3.26 -70.23
N PRO A 230 -30.63 -2.40 -71.07
CA PRO A 230 -30.98 -2.95 -72.37
C PRO A 230 -30.73 -1.98 -73.54
N LEU A 231 -30.10 -2.55 -74.57
CA LEU A 231 -30.49 -2.45 -75.99
C LEU A 231 -30.54 -1.08 -76.65
N LEU A 232 -29.52 -0.80 -77.48
CA LEU A 232 -29.73 -0.17 -78.78
C LEU A 232 -28.98 -0.95 -79.86
N LYS A 233 -29.73 -1.75 -80.62
CA LYS A 233 -29.38 -2.19 -81.97
C LYS A 233 -30.55 -1.84 -82.88
N LYS A 234 -30.26 -0.94 -83.82
CA LYS A 234 -30.65 -0.89 -85.24
C LYS A 234 -31.01 0.57 -85.63
N LEU A 235 -30.09 1.24 -86.32
CA LEU A 235 -29.92 1.23 -87.78
C LEU A 235 -30.91 2.18 -88.45
N ASN A 236 -30.55 3.46 -88.53
CA ASN A 236 -30.32 4.21 -89.77
C ASN A 236 -29.95 5.65 -89.42
#